data_AF-A0A377GKI0-F1
#
_entry.id   AF-A0A377GKI0-F1
#
_cell.length_a   1.000
_cell.length_b   1.000
_cell.length_c   1.000
_cell.angle_alpha   90.00
_cell.angle_beta   90.00
_cell.angle_gamma   90.00
#
_symmetry.space_group_name_H-M   'P 1'
#
loop_
_entity.id
_entity.type
_entity.pdbx_description
1 polymer ?
#
loop_
_entity_poly.entity_id
_entity_poly.type
_entity_poly.pdbx_seq_one_letter_code
_entity_poly.pdbx_strand_id
1 'polypeptide(L)'
;MKRFFKTPKQRISFEEYLRNTLIIARRIVSDSGKQRYSSAQLELALVAFADLKTLKQEMDDDIEVEFPKLECDWLAGFDWLDLSVHFGDEDAIEYFRANMHREDFSSKYEKYKRKYRPECALQFYEENGNSLEF
;
A
#
# COMPACT_ATOMS: atom_id res chain seq x y z
N MET A 1 -26.27 -27.50 14.88
CA MET A 1 -26.13 -26.12 14.34
C MET A 1 -25.04 -25.41 15.13
N LYS A 2 -23.84 -25.24 14.57
CA LYS A 2 -22.76 -24.47 15.21
C LYS A 2 -23.10 -22.99 15.07
N ARG A 3 -23.36 -22.32 16.19
CA ARG A 3 -23.55 -20.86 16.24
C ARG A 3 -22.21 -20.21 15.90
N PHE A 4 -22.10 -19.65 14.71
CA PHE A 4 -21.00 -18.74 14.36
C PHE A 4 -21.22 -17.44 15.12
N PHE A 5 -20.73 -17.37 16.36
CA PHE A 5 -20.54 -16.08 17.02
C PHE A 5 -19.43 -15.37 16.24
N LYS A 6 -19.78 -14.40 15.40
CA LYS A 6 -18.79 -13.44 14.91
C LYS A 6 -18.25 -12.72 16.13
N THR A 7 -16.96 -12.85 16.40
CA THR A 7 -16.30 -12.05 17.42
C THR A 7 -16.60 -10.58 17.14
N PRO A 8 -16.96 -9.76 18.15
CA PRO A 8 -17.15 -8.34 17.93
C PRO A 8 -15.84 -7.76 17.38
N LYS A 9 -15.91 -7.03 16.26
CA LYS A 9 -14.74 -6.34 15.72
C LYS A 9 -14.18 -5.39 16.79
N GLN A 10 -12.86 -5.38 16.92
CA GLN A 10 -12.18 -4.43 17.77
C GLN A 10 -12.25 -3.05 17.12
N ARG A 11 -12.86 -2.09 17.82
CA ARG A 11 -12.89 -0.69 17.39
C ARG A 11 -11.64 0.02 17.89
N ILE A 12 -10.85 0.55 16.97
CA ILE A 12 -9.65 1.34 17.27
C ILE A 12 -9.73 2.71 16.60
N SER A 13 -9.04 3.69 17.17
CA SER A 13 -8.95 5.02 16.56
C SER A 13 -8.05 4.99 15.31
N PHE A 14 -8.26 5.93 14.39
CA PHE A 14 -7.37 6.07 13.23
C PHE A 14 -5.90 6.33 13.63
N GLU A 15 -5.66 7.08 14.71
CA GLU A 15 -4.30 7.32 15.23
C GLU A 15 -3.66 6.02 15.73
N GLU A 16 -4.42 5.21 16.46
CA GLU A 16 -3.96 3.90 16.95
C GLU A 16 -3.66 2.95 15.79
N TYR A 17 -4.57 2.89 14.81
CA TYR A 17 -4.37 2.11 13.59
C TYR A 17 -3.08 2.54 12.89
N LEU A 18 -2.93 3.83 12.56
CA LEU A 18 -1.76 4.35 11.85
C LEU A 18 -0.45 4.09 12.61
N ARG A 19 -0.47 4.25 13.94
CA ARG A 19 0.69 3.98 14.79
C ARG A 19 1.08 2.50 14.76
N ASN A 20 0.11 1.61 14.87
CA ASN A 20 0.33 0.16 14.85
C ASN A 20 0.86 -0.29 13.47
N THR A 21 0.24 0.16 12.38
CA THR A 21 0.69 -0.10 11.01
C THR A 21 2.11 0.41 10.79
N LEU A 22 2.45 1.61 11.28
CA LEU A 22 3.82 2.15 11.19
C LEU A 22 4.86 1.32 11.96
N ILE A 23 4.51 0.81 13.15
CA ILE A 23 5.41 -0.06 13.92
C ILE A 23 5.68 -1.36 13.16
N ILE A 24 4.65 -1.95 12.57
CA ILE A 24 4.76 -3.20 11.80
C ILE A 24 5.60 -2.96 10.54
N ALA A 25 5.25 -1.93 9.75
CA ALA A 25 5.96 -1.54 8.53
C ALA A 25 7.47 -1.35 8.77
N ARG A 26 7.85 -0.72 9.89
CA ARG A 26 9.26 -0.51 10.22
C ARG A 26 9.99 -1.77 10.66
N ARG A 27 9.31 -2.69 11.35
CA ARG A 27 9.91 -3.97 11.75
C ARG A 27 10.27 -4.83 10.54
N ILE A 28 9.42 -4.80 9.51
CA ILE A 28 9.64 -5.50 8.23
C ILE A 28 10.91 -4.99 7.54
N VAL A 29 11.18 -3.68 7.59
CA VAL A 29 12.43 -3.11 7.04
C VAL A 29 13.67 -3.66 7.75
N SER A 30 13.56 -4.04 9.02
CA SER A 30 14.68 -4.58 9.82
C SER A 30 14.85 -6.10 9.76
N ASP A 31 13.78 -6.86 9.51
CA ASP A 31 13.83 -8.34 9.45
C ASP A 31 13.64 -8.82 8.01
N SER A 32 14.70 -9.32 7.38
CA SER A 32 14.76 -9.77 5.97
C SER A 32 13.98 -11.06 5.65
N GLY A 33 12.97 -11.40 6.46
CA GLY A 33 12.11 -12.57 6.26
C GLY A 33 10.99 -12.29 5.26
N LYS A 34 10.88 -13.12 4.22
CA LYS A 34 9.81 -13.07 3.21
C LYS A 34 8.43 -12.98 3.87
N GLN A 35 7.71 -11.89 3.60
CA GLN A 35 6.34 -11.72 4.06
C GLN A 35 5.37 -12.63 3.30
N ARG A 36 4.31 -13.04 3.98
CA ARG A 36 3.17 -13.78 3.41
C ARG A 36 1.94 -12.86 3.48
N TYR A 37 1.74 -12.11 2.39
CA TYR A 37 0.54 -11.37 1.99
C TYR A 37 0.13 -10.15 2.83
N SER A 38 -0.24 -9.07 2.11
CA SER A 38 -0.42 -7.66 2.46
C SER A 38 0.54 -7.06 3.50
N SER A 39 1.49 -6.24 3.04
CA SER A 39 2.43 -5.57 3.94
C SER A 39 1.82 -4.31 4.54
N ALA A 40 2.15 -4.05 5.82
CA ALA A 40 1.82 -2.78 6.47
C ALA A 40 2.37 -1.55 5.69
N GLN A 41 3.35 -1.72 4.79
CA GLN A 41 3.82 -0.66 3.91
C GLN A 41 2.78 -0.31 2.83
N LEU A 42 2.09 -1.29 2.26
CA LEU A 42 0.98 -1.05 1.34
C LEU A 42 -0.17 -0.31 2.06
N GLU A 43 -0.55 -0.73 3.27
CA GLU A 43 -1.58 -0.02 4.04
C GLU A 43 -1.21 1.46 4.29
N LEU A 44 0.05 1.76 4.61
CA LEU A 44 0.54 3.14 4.74
C LEU A 44 0.50 3.91 3.42
N ALA A 45 0.81 3.26 2.29
CA ALA A 45 0.69 3.85 0.97
C ALA A 45 -0.77 4.23 0.67
N LEU A 46 -1.72 3.33 0.95
CA LEU A 46 -3.15 3.54 0.73
C LEU A 46 -3.72 4.65 1.61
N VAL A 47 -3.28 4.74 2.89
CA VAL A 47 -3.59 5.88 3.76
C VAL A 47 -3.09 7.19 3.13
N ALA A 48 -1.85 7.23 2.65
CA ALA A 48 -1.27 8.42 2.04
C ALA A 48 -1.94 8.79 0.71
N PHE A 49 -2.35 7.83 -0.11
CA PHE A 49 -3.15 8.08 -1.32
C PHE A 49 -4.60 8.47 -1.02
N ALA A 50 -5.02 8.42 0.25
CA ALA A 50 -6.42 8.53 0.67
C ALA A 50 -7.35 7.52 -0.04
N ASP A 51 -6.83 6.35 -0.46
CA ASP A 51 -7.63 5.28 -1.06
C ASP A 51 -8.24 4.38 0.03
N LEU A 52 -9.23 4.95 0.71
CA LEU A 52 -9.95 4.26 1.79
C LEU A 52 -10.75 3.04 1.31
N LYS A 53 -11.01 2.93 0.00
CA LYS A 53 -11.74 1.79 -0.54
C LYS A 53 -10.84 0.56 -0.53
N THR A 54 -9.66 0.68 -1.13
CA THR A 54 -8.67 -0.41 -1.17
C THR A 54 -8.12 -0.68 0.22
N LEU A 55 -7.87 0.37 1.03
CA LEU A 55 -7.39 0.21 2.41
C LEU A 55 -8.30 -0.71 3.24
N LYS A 56 -9.62 -0.53 3.15
CA LYS A 56 -10.58 -1.35 3.89
C LYS A 56 -10.65 -2.81 3.43
N GLN A 57 -10.14 -3.12 2.23
CA GLN A 57 -10.03 -4.49 1.74
C GLN A 57 -8.76 -5.17 2.26
N GLU A 58 -7.69 -4.39 2.45
CA GLU A 58 -6.41 -4.86 3.01
C GLU A 58 -6.43 -4.99 4.54
N MET A 59 -7.23 -4.17 5.22
CA MET A 59 -7.34 -4.19 6.69
C MET A 59 -7.85 -5.53 7.21
N ASP A 60 -7.35 -5.91 8.41
CA ASP A 60 -7.81 -7.09 9.14
C ASP A 60 -9.34 -7.07 9.35
N ASP A 61 -9.99 -8.19 9.03
CA ASP A 61 -11.43 -8.36 9.17
C ASP A 61 -11.91 -8.18 10.62
N ASP A 62 -11.03 -8.37 11.60
CA ASP A 62 -11.36 -8.24 13.02
C ASP A 62 -11.26 -6.81 13.55
N ILE A 63 -10.79 -5.84 12.75
CA ILE A 63 -10.73 -4.42 13.15
C ILE A 63 -11.79 -3.56 12.46
N GLU A 64 -12.24 -2.53 13.18
CA GLU A 64 -13.10 -1.46 12.66
C GLU A 64 -12.46 -0.12 13.03
N VAL A 65 -12.24 0.73 12.02
CA VAL A 65 -11.59 2.04 12.17
C VAL A 65 -12.51 3.12 11.63
N GLU A 66 -12.74 4.17 12.42
CA GLU A 66 -13.38 5.39 11.96
C GLU A 66 -12.33 6.30 11.30
N PHE A 67 -12.37 6.37 9.97
CA PHE A 67 -11.42 7.18 9.20
C PHE A 67 -11.85 8.64 9.14
N PRO A 68 -10.95 9.59 9.49
CA PRO A 68 -11.20 10.99 9.21
C PRO A 68 -11.17 11.25 7.70
N LYS A 69 -11.55 12.47 7.29
CA LYS A 69 -11.29 12.91 5.92
C LYS A 69 -9.78 13.01 5.70
N LEU A 70 -9.26 12.18 4.80
CA LEU A 70 -7.85 12.18 4.44
C LEU A 70 -7.59 13.05 3.20
N GLU A 71 -6.42 13.65 3.15
CA GLU A 71 -5.89 14.32 1.97
C GLU A 71 -4.82 13.45 1.33
N CYS A 72 -4.79 13.40 0.00
CA CYS A 72 -3.83 12.60 -0.73
C CYS A 72 -2.44 13.25 -0.71
N ASP A 73 -1.47 12.58 -0.09
CA ASP A 73 -0.04 12.85 -0.21
C ASP A 73 0.60 11.84 -1.16
N TRP A 74 0.73 12.25 -2.42
CA TRP A 74 1.33 11.43 -3.47
C TRP A 74 2.78 11.04 -3.19
N LEU A 75 3.57 11.92 -2.57
CA LEU A 75 4.99 11.64 -2.34
C LEU A 75 5.14 10.54 -1.28
N ALA A 76 4.46 10.71 -0.15
CA ALA A 76 4.46 9.70 0.90
C ALA A 76 3.85 8.38 0.42
N GLY A 77 2.77 8.44 -0.37
CA GLY A 77 2.15 7.25 -0.95
C GLY A 77 3.10 6.47 -1.86
N PHE A 78 3.81 7.15 -2.76
CA PHE A 78 4.77 6.47 -3.63
C PHE A 78 6.00 5.97 -2.88
N ASP A 79 6.50 6.67 -1.85
CA ASP A 79 7.61 6.19 -1.03
C ASP A 79 7.26 4.88 -0.31
N TRP A 80 6.06 4.77 0.25
CA TRP A 80 5.59 3.54 0.90
C TRP A 80 5.29 2.42 -0.11
N LEU A 81 4.70 2.77 -1.25
CA LEU A 81 4.41 1.80 -2.30
C LEU A 81 5.69 1.23 -2.90
N ASP A 82 6.68 2.08 -3.18
CA ASP A 82 7.99 1.67 -3.69
C ASP A 82 8.70 0.74 -2.71
N LEU A 83 8.66 1.05 -1.42
CA LEU A 83 9.23 0.20 -0.39
C LEU A 83 8.53 -1.17 -0.33
N SER A 84 7.20 -1.20 -0.40
CA SER A 84 6.42 -2.43 -0.42
C SER A 84 6.80 -3.31 -1.63
N VAL A 85 6.85 -2.69 -2.82
CA VAL A 85 7.24 -3.36 -4.06
C VAL A 85 8.70 -3.83 -4.04
N HIS A 86 9.61 -3.08 -3.43
CA HIS A 86 11.01 -3.48 -3.25
C HIS A 86 11.13 -4.79 -2.46
N PHE A 87 10.28 -5.02 -1.46
CA PHE A 87 10.23 -6.27 -0.71
C PHE A 87 9.43 -7.38 -1.38
N GLY A 88 8.90 -7.14 -2.59
CA GLY A 88 8.21 -8.14 -3.40
C GLY A 88 6.78 -8.41 -2.95
N ASP A 89 6.10 -7.43 -2.36
CA ASP A 89 4.67 -7.52 -2.04
C ASP A 89 3.84 -7.57 -3.35
N GLU A 90 3.21 -8.72 -3.60
CA GLU A 90 2.41 -8.99 -4.80
C GLU A 90 1.18 -8.08 -4.87
N ASP A 91 0.54 -7.78 -3.73
CA ASP A 91 -0.65 -6.94 -3.66
C ASP A 91 -0.29 -5.47 -3.99
N ALA A 92 0.90 -5.03 -3.55
CA ALA A 92 1.42 -3.71 -3.89
C ALA A 92 1.79 -3.57 -5.37
N ILE A 93 2.36 -4.62 -5.97
CA ILE A 93 2.66 -4.68 -7.40
C ILE A 93 1.37 -4.64 -8.22
N GLU A 94 0.35 -5.41 -7.83
CA GLU A 94 -0.96 -5.42 -8.49
C GLU A 94 -1.64 -4.05 -8.35
N TYR A 95 -1.64 -3.47 -7.15
CA TYR A 95 -2.18 -2.12 -6.92
C TYR A 95 -1.52 -1.08 -7.82
N PHE A 96 -0.18 -1.10 -7.92
CA PHE A 96 0.56 -0.20 -8.80
C PHE A 96 0.11 -0.37 -10.26
N ARG A 97 0.16 -1.59 -10.80
CA ARG A 97 -0.20 -1.88 -12.19
C ARG A 97 -1.64 -1.48 -12.52
N ALA A 98 -2.59 -1.85 -11.67
CA ALA A 98 -4.00 -1.53 -11.86
C ALA A 98 -4.26 -0.02 -11.89
N ASN A 99 -3.50 0.76 -11.12
CA ASN A 99 -3.65 2.22 -11.05
C ASN A 99 -2.88 2.96 -12.14
N MET A 100 -1.91 2.34 -12.82
CA MET A 100 -1.12 3.00 -13.88
C MET A 100 -1.96 3.44 -15.09
N HIS A 101 -3.15 2.85 -15.31
CA HIS A 101 -4.07 3.32 -16.35
C HIS A 101 -4.80 4.62 -15.98
N ARG A 102 -4.77 5.04 -14.71
CA ARG A 102 -5.38 6.30 -14.28
C ARG A 102 -4.42 7.46 -14.56
N GLU A 103 -4.92 8.50 -15.22
CA GLU A 103 -4.11 9.66 -15.61
C GLU A 103 -3.57 10.44 -14.40
N ASP A 104 -4.36 10.57 -13.34
CA ASP A 104 -3.94 11.24 -12.10
C ASP A 104 -2.78 10.49 -11.44
N PHE A 105 -2.90 9.18 -11.29
CA PHE A 105 -1.87 8.33 -10.69
C PHE A 105 -0.59 8.30 -11.54
N SER A 106 -0.71 7.97 -12.84
CA SER A 106 0.46 7.86 -13.74
C SER A 106 1.20 9.18 -13.91
N SER A 107 0.50 10.31 -14.03
CA SER A 107 1.16 11.63 -14.14
C SER A 107 1.87 12.05 -12.85
N LYS A 108 1.36 11.64 -11.68
CA LYS A 108 2.00 11.89 -10.38
C LYS A 108 3.18 10.96 -10.18
N TYR A 109 3.06 9.69 -10.59
CA TYR A 109 4.14 8.72 -10.57
C TYR A 109 5.32 9.16 -11.44
N GLU A 110 5.06 9.61 -12.67
CA GLU A 110 6.13 10.12 -13.56
C GLU A 110 6.89 11.30 -12.92
N LYS A 111 6.18 12.19 -12.24
CA LYS A 111 6.80 13.29 -11.47
C LYS A 111 7.60 12.78 -10.29
N TYR A 112 7.07 11.80 -9.56
CA TYR A 112 7.73 11.15 -8.44
C TYR A 112 9.08 10.54 -8.88
N LYS A 113 9.03 9.66 -9.88
CA LYS A 113 10.20 8.98 -10.46
C LYS A 113 11.26 9.98 -10.91
N ARG A 114 10.91 10.96 -11.75
CA ARG A 114 11.89 11.89 -12.34
C ARG A 114 12.54 12.83 -11.32
N LYS A 115 11.81 13.24 -10.28
CA LYS A 115 12.27 14.29 -9.36
C LYS A 115 12.84 13.76 -8.05
N TYR A 116 12.34 12.63 -7.55
CA TYR A 116 12.63 12.18 -6.18
C TYR A 116 13.29 10.80 -6.12
N ARG A 117 12.90 9.87 -7.01
CA ARG A 117 13.42 8.49 -7.03
C ARG A 117 13.59 7.96 -8.47
N PRO A 118 14.64 8.38 -9.18
CA PRO A 118 14.89 7.95 -10.56
C PRO A 118 15.28 6.47 -10.69
N GLU A 119 15.56 5.77 -9.59
CA GLU A 119 15.91 4.34 -9.56
C GLU A 119 14.98 3.57 -8.58
N CYS A 120 13.69 3.91 -8.56
CA CYS A 120 12.69 3.24 -7.72
C CYS A 120 12.35 1.82 -8.21
N ALA A 121 12.02 0.92 -7.28
CA ALA A 121 11.62 -0.46 -7.56
C ALA A 121 10.34 -0.55 -8.41
N LEU A 122 9.45 0.44 -8.31
CA LEU A 122 8.23 0.52 -9.14
C LEU A 122 8.51 0.45 -10.65
N GLN A 123 9.67 0.93 -11.10
CA GLN A 123 10.04 0.92 -12.53
C GLN A 123 10.08 -0.48 -13.14
N PHE A 124 10.46 -1.49 -12.35
CA PHE A 124 10.51 -2.88 -12.83
C PHE A 124 9.13 -3.43 -13.18
N TYR A 125 8.07 -2.80 -12.67
CA TYR A 125 6.69 -3.23 -12.82
C TYR A 125 5.86 -2.28 -13.65
N GLU A 126 6.46 -1.22 -14.19
CA GLU A 126 5.86 -0.47 -15.29
C GLU A 126 5.55 -1.47 -16.40
N GLU A 127 4.29 -1.51 -16.84
CA GLU A 127 3.98 -2.26 -18.06
C GLU A 127 4.80 -1.62 -19.17
N ASN A 128 5.86 -2.31 -19.60
CA ASN A 128 6.57 -1.96 -20.80
C ASN A 128 5.52 -1.82 -21.91
N GLY A 129 5.24 -0.59 -22.32
CA GLY A 129 4.62 -0.30 -23.62
C GLY A 129 5.56 -0.64 -24.78
N ASN A 130 6.33 -1.72 -24.67
CA ASN A 130 7.03 -2.43 -25.73
C ASN A 130 7.60 -3.74 -25.16
N SER A 131 7.07 -4.85 -25.67
CA SER A 131 7.77 -6.11 -25.88
C SER A 131 9.29 -5.99 -25.76
N LEU A 132 9.86 -6.65 -24.77
CA LEU A 132 11.21 -7.18 -24.89
C LEU A 132 11.16 -8.20 -26.04
N GLU A 133 11.49 -7.76 -27.26
CA GLU A 133 11.99 -8.65 -28.29
C GLU A 133 13.32 -9.20 -27.75
N PHE A 134 13.33 -10.52 -27.51
CA PHE A 134 14.55 -11.30 -27.31
C PHE A 134 15.31 -11.44 -28.62
#